data_AF-A0A9W4FIA7-F1
#
_entry.id   AF-A0A9W4FIA7-F1
#
_cell.length_a   1.000
_cell.length_b   1.000
_cell.length_c   1.000
_cell.angle_alpha   90.00
_cell.angle_beta   90.00
_cell.angle_gamma   90.00
#
_symmetry.space_group_name_H-M   'P 1'
#
loop_
_entity.id
_entity.type
_entity.pdbx_description
1 polymer ?
#
loop_
_entity_poly.entity_id
_entity_poly.type
_entity_poly.pdbx_seq_one_letter_code
_entity_poly.pdbx_strand_id
1 'polypeptide(L)'
;MSLLALSAALNIAPAHADPLPGFCVPPSVVDDVCTVRMTSVTADAVNGTITGTPVGGGTAITVAGQGDAYLTSVGFGDARPHPIQRWDETIDSVNALSVDPSNPNWYGNAKAQAFLPRTLNDLASQFPPDVLVVRFTGDDAQPGSYRLVSVQPTPR
;
A
#
# COMPACT_ATOMS: atom_id res chain seq x y z
N MET A 1 54.51 -2.58 21.70
CA MET A 1 53.15 -3.01 21.32
C MET A 1 52.58 -1.96 20.37
N SER A 2 52.60 -2.23 19.06
CA SER A 2 52.03 -1.34 18.03
C SER A 2 50.60 -1.76 17.72
N LEU A 3 49.65 -0.83 17.85
CA LEU A 3 48.26 -0.99 17.43
C LEU A 3 48.12 -0.53 15.97
N LEU A 4 47.88 -1.47 15.07
CA LEU A 4 47.44 -1.18 13.70
C LEU A 4 45.94 -0.84 13.73
N ALA A 5 45.61 0.43 13.52
CA ALA A 5 44.24 0.86 13.29
C ALA A 5 43.86 0.57 11.84
N LEU A 6 43.01 -0.44 11.63
CA LEU A 6 42.44 -0.78 10.33
C LEU A 6 41.22 0.12 10.09
N SER A 7 41.40 1.19 9.32
CA SER A 7 40.28 2.05 8.88
C SER A 7 39.40 1.28 7.91
N ALA A 8 38.30 0.71 8.41
CA ALA A 8 37.26 0.15 7.56
C ALA A 8 36.54 1.30 6.83
N ALA A 9 36.85 1.47 5.53
CA ALA A 9 36.06 2.32 4.66
C ALA A 9 34.70 1.65 4.40
N LEU A 10 33.68 2.06 5.16
CA LEU A 10 32.29 1.73 4.87
C LEU A 10 31.88 2.49 3.61
N ASN A 11 31.89 1.81 2.46
CA ASN A 11 31.23 2.30 1.26
C ASN A 11 29.72 2.29 1.51
N ILE A 12 29.18 3.40 2.01
CA ILE A 12 27.75 3.66 2.02
C ILE A 12 27.39 4.02 0.58
N ALA A 13 27.13 3.01 -0.26
CA ALA A 13 26.46 3.25 -1.52
C ALA A 13 25.06 3.80 -1.18
N PRO A 14 24.65 4.96 -1.72
CA PRO A 14 23.29 5.43 -1.53
C PRO A 14 22.35 4.39 -2.17
N ALA A 15 21.52 3.76 -1.35
CA ALA A 15 20.39 2.98 -1.83
C ALA A 15 19.34 3.98 -2.29
N HIS A 16 19.44 4.39 -3.55
CA HIS A 16 18.40 5.20 -4.18
C HIS A 16 17.22 4.29 -4.50
N ALA A 17 16.01 4.69 -4.14
CA ALA A 17 14.77 4.04 -4.54
C ALA A 17 14.75 3.79 -6.04
N ASP A 18 14.11 2.68 -6.42
CA ASP A 18 13.84 2.44 -7.83
C ASP A 18 13.06 3.63 -8.40
N PRO A 19 13.46 4.15 -9.57
CA PRO A 19 12.76 5.26 -10.20
C PRO A 19 11.31 4.87 -10.48
N LEU A 20 10.40 5.85 -10.44
CA LEU A 20 9.01 5.63 -10.80
C LEU A 20 8.91 5.00 -12.20
N PRO A 21 7.90 4.13 -12.45
CA PRO A 21 7.69 3.55 -13.77
C PRO A 21 7.54 4.61 -14.86
N GLY A 22 7.98 4.31 -16.08
CA GLY A 22 7.92 5.28 -17.19
C GLY A 22 6.52 5.76 -17.59
N PHE A 23 5.44 5.10 -17.14
CA PHE A 23 4.07 5.58 -17.30
C PHE A 23 3.69 6.67 -16.28
N CYS A 24 4.45 6.83 -15.21
CA CYS A 24 4.29 7.89 -14.22
C CYS A 24 4.90 9.18 -14.76
N VAL A 25 4.13 9.87 -15.59
CA VAL A 25 4.47 11.18 -16.15
C VAL A 25 3.46 12.22 -15.69
N PRO A 26 3.80 13.52 -15.67
CA PRO A 26 2.80 14.56 -15.46
C PRO A 26 1.62 14.38 -16.44
N PRO A 27 0.36 14.48 -15.99
CA PRO A 27 -0.09 15.03 -14.70
C PRO A 27 -0.29 13.99 -13.58
N SER A 28 0.01 12.71 -13.78
CA SER A 28 -0.25 11.66 -12.79
C SER A 28 0.77 11.62 -11.65
N VAL A 29 1.81 12.46 -11.68
CA VAL A 29 2.84 12.58 -10.66
C VAL A 29 2.78 13.96 -10.03
N VAL A 30 2.64 13.97 -8.69
CA VAL A 30 2.72 15.18 -7.85
C VAL A 30 3.60 14.83 -6.67
N ASP A 31 4.61 15.64 -6.38
CA ASP A 31 5.57 15.45 -5.28
C ASP A 31 6.18 14.02 -5.25
N ASP A 32 6.62 13.52 -6.42
CA ASP A 32 7.16 12.17 -6.61
C ASP A 32 6.21 11.02 -6.19
N VAL A 33 4.91 11.31 -6.11
CA VAL A 33 3.85 10.32 -5.90
C VAL A 33 3.09 10.11 -7.20
N CYS A 34 3.18 8.90 -7.73
CA CYS A 34 2.43 8.48 -8.91
C CYS A 34 1.03 8.01 -8.51
N THR A 35 0.01 8.51 -9.20
CA THR A 35 -1.39 8.11 -9.02
C THR A 35 -1.85 7.34 -10.25
N VAL A 36 -2.33 6.10 -10.04
CA VAL A 36 -2.87 5.27 -11.10
C VAL A 36 -4.18 4.62 -10.69
N ARG A 37 -5.03 4.34 -11.68
CA ARG A 37 -6.16 3.45 -11.54
C ARG A 37 -5.73 2.06 -12.00
N MET A 38 -6.12 1.01 -11.29
CA MET A 38 -5.75 -0.37 -11.62
C MET A 38 -6.81 -1.04 -12.47
N THR A 39 -6.38 -1.81 -13.48
CA THR A 39 -7.27 -2.70 -14.23
C THR A 39 -7.79 -3.81 -13.32
N SER A 40 -6.91 -4.41 -12.52
CA SER A 40 -7.21 -5.37 -11.46
C SER A 40 -5.94 -5.57 -10.63
N VAL A 41 -6.06 -6.19 -9.46
CA VAL A 41 -4.91 -6.54 -8.62
C VAL A 41 -4.98 -7.98 -8.13
N THR A 42 -3.83 -8.57 -7.83
CA THR A 42 -3.69 -9.80 -7.05
C THR A 42 -3.09 -9.49 -5.70
N ALA A 43 -3.50 -10.21 -4.66
CA ALA A 43 -2.96 -10.07 -3.32
C ALA A 43 -1.92 -11.15 -3.01
N ASP A 44 -0.84 -10.76 -2.33
CA ASP A 44 0.09 -11.68 -1.69
C ASP A 44 -0.09 -11.56 -0.17
N ALA A 45 -0.76 -12.55 0.43
CA ALA A 45 -1.03 -12.57 1.87
C ALA A 45 0.25 -12.77 2.71
N VAL A 46 1.29 -13.41 2.15
CA VAL A 46 2.54 -13.66 2.87
C VAL A 46 3.28 -12.33 3.04
N ASN A 47 3.50 -11.64 1.92
CA ASN A 47 4.24 -10.39 1.89
C ASN A 47 3.39 -9.17 2.23
N GLY A 48 2.06 -9.29 2.23
CA GLY A 48 1.14 -8.18 2.51
C GLY A 48 1.13 -7.15 1.39
N THR A 49 1.28 -7.59 0.14
CA THR A 49 1.37 -6.70 -1.03
C THR A 49 0.19 -6.90 -1.97
N ILE A 50 -0.03 -5.91 -2.85
CA ILE A 50 -0.84 -6.08 -4.06
C ILE A 50 0.01 -5.82 -5.29
N THR A 51 -0.26 -6.59 -6.34
CA THR A 51 0.37 -6.44 -7.65
C THR A 51 -0.70 -6.24 -8.71
N GLY A 52 -0.52 -5.26 -9.61
CA GLY A 52 -1.50 -5.01 -10.67
C GLY A 52 -0.97 -4.13 -11.79
N THR A 53 -1.73 -4.09 -12.88
CA THR A 53 -1.41 -3.27 -14.06
C THR A 53 -2.30 -2.03 -14.10
N PRO A 54 -1.71 -0.83 -14.31
CA PRO A 54 -2.48 0.39 -14.50
C PRO A 54 -3.45 0.31 -15.69
N VAL A 55 -4.56 1.03 -15.58
CA VAL A 55 -5.44 1.33 -16.72
C VAL A 55 -4.64 2.13 -17.75
N GLY A 56 -4.71 1.74 -19.01
CA GLY A 56 -3.85 2.28 -20.09
C GLY A 56 -2.57 1.47 -20.33
N GLY A 57 -2.30 0.45 -19.52
CA GLY A 57 -1.19 -0.47 -19.68
C GLY A 57 0.09 -0.02 -18.97
N GLY A 58 1.20 -0.71 -19.26
CA GLY A 58 2.50 -0.52 -18.60
C GLY A 58 2.94 -1.73 -17.79
N THR A 59 4.09 -1.61 -17.14
CA THR A 59 4.63 -2.66 -16.26
C THR A 59 3.73 -2.80 -15.04
N ALA A 60 3.48 -4.04 -14.60
CA ALA A 60 2.81 -4.27 -13.33
C ALA A 60 3.62 -3.68 -12.18
N ILE A 61 2.95 -3.09 -11.20
CA ILE A 61 3.60 -2.61 -9.98
C ILE A 61 3.19 -3.46 -8.80
N THR A 62 4.12 -3.64 -7.87
CA THR A 62 3.87 -4.26 -6.56
C THR A 62 3.97 -3.17 -5.50
N VAL A 63 2.95 -3.00 -4.68
CA VAL A 63 2.93 -2.00 -3.60
C VAL A 63 2.70 -2.66 -2.24
N ALA A 64 3.32 -2.07 -1.21
CA ALA A 64 3.17 -2.45 0.18
C ALA A 64 2.96 -1.20 1.04
N GLY A 65 2.10 -1.29 2.06
CA GLY A 65 1.80 -0.16 2.94
C GLY A 65 1.27 -0.56 4.29
N GLN A 66 1.28 0.40 5.21
CA GLN A 66 0.64 0.28 6.52
C GLN A 66 -0.85 0.62 6.42
N GLY A 67 -1.62 0.29 7.46
CA GLY A 67 -3.08 0.42 7.46
C GLY A 67 -3.60 1.84 7.23
N ASP A 68 -2.83 2.86 7.57
CA ASP A 68 -3.16 4.28 7.37
C ASP A 68 -3.19 4.70 5.89
N ALA A 69 -2.51 3.95 5.01
CA ALA A 69 -2.59 4.15 3.56
C ALA A 69 -3.93 3.66 2.97
N TYR A 70 -4.70 2.86 3.71
CA TYR A 70 -5.95 2.28 3.21
C TYR A 70 -7.12 3.19 3.56
N LEU A 71 -7.76 3.74 2.52
CA LEU A 71 -8.82 4.73 2.67
C LEU A 71 -10.19 4.12 2.38
N THR A 72 -11.21 4.61 3.07
CA THR A 72 -12.60 4.27 2.76
C THR A 72 -12.97 4.70 1.34
N SER A 73 -13.87 3.95 0.73
CA SER A 73 -14.35 4.20 -0.63
C SER A 73 -15.10 5.52 -0.74
N VAL A 74 -15.03 6.16 -1.90
CA VAL A 74 -15.72 7.43 -2.17
C VAL A 74 -16.46 7.37 -3.50
N GLY A 75 -17.60 8.08 -3.60
CA GLY A 75 -18.33 8.32 -4.84
C GLY A 75 -19.34 7.24 -5.28
N PHE A 76 -19.39 6.07 -4.64
CA PHE A 76 -20.27 4.97 -5.09
C PHE A 76 -21.77 5.13 -4.77
N GLY A 77 -22.17 6.10 -3.94
CA GLY A 77 -23.56 6.22 -3.45
C GLY A 77 -24.00 5.02 -2.60
N ASP A 78 -25.30 4.74 -2.55
CA ASP A 78 -25.87 3.68 -1.69
C ASP A 78 -25.69 2.27 -2.27
N ALA A 79 -25.60 2.13 -3.60
CA ALA A 79 -25.57 0.84 -4.30
C ALA A 79 -24.14 0.33 -4.58
N ARG A 80 -23.29 0.29 -3.55
CA ARG A 80 -21.87 -0.07 -3.70
C ARG A 80 -21.70 -1.58 -3.90
N PRO A 81 -20.75 -2.06 -4.72
CA PRO A 81 -20.44 -3.49 -4.81
C PRO A 81 -20.08 -4.12 -3.45
N HIS A 82 -20.51 -5.36 -3.21
CA HIS A 82 -20.32 -6.03 -1.92
C HIS A 82 -18.85 -6.11 -1.43
N PRO A 83 -17.83 -6.38 -2.26
CA PRO A 83 -16.43 -6.31 -1.82
C PRO A 83 -16.01 -4.93 -1.29
N ILE A 84 -16.57 -3.84 -1.84
CA ILE A 84 -16.28 -2.47 -1.45
C ILE A 84 -16.99 -2.11 -0.14
N GLN A 85 -18.21 -2.62 0.06
CA GLN A 85 -18.90 -2.50 1.36
C GLN A 85 -18.06 -3.14 2.48
N ARG A 86 -17.61 -4.38 2.27
CA ARG A 86 -16.76 -5.09 3.24
C ARG A 86 -15.43 -4.38 3.50
N TRP A 87 -14.85 -3.76 2.48
CA TRP A 87 -13.63 -2.96 2.62
C TRP A 87 -13.84 -1.81 3.62
N ASP A 88 -14.91 -1.04 3.45
CA ASP A 88 -15.21 0.08 4.35
C ASP A 88 -15.57 -0.39 5.75
N GLU A 89 -16.43 -1.40 5.87
CA GLU A 89 -16.81 -2.00 7.15
C GLU A 89 -15.59 -2.53 7.92
N THR A 90 -14.62 -3.11 7.21
CA THR A 90 -13.39 -3.61 7.83
C THR A 90 -12.52 -2.45 8.34
N ILE A 91 -12.36 -1.38 7.55
CA ILE A 91 -11.63 -0.18 7.97
C ILE A 91 -12.30 0.45 9.20
N ASP A 92 -13.62 0.67 9.14
CA ASP A 92 -14.38 1.28 10.23
C ASP A 92 -14.31 0.43 11.51
N SER A 93 -14.47 -0.88 11.38
CA SER A 93 -14.39 -1.81 12.51
C SER A 93 -13.02 -1.79 13.17
N VAL A 94 -11.93 -1.70 12.41
CA VAL A 94 -10.56 -1.72 12.95
C VAL A 94 -10.16 -0.35 13.50
N ASN A 95 -10.59 0.74 12.86
CA ASN A 95 -10.34 2.11 13.34
C ASN A 95 -11.06 2.42 14.66
N ALA A 96 -12.19 1.75 14.92
CA ALA A 96 -12.89 1.87 16.20
C ALA A 96 -12.17 1.18 17.38
N LEU A 97 -11.14 0.37 17.12
CA LEU A 97 -10.43 -0.36 18.16
C LEU A 97 -9.42 0.52 18.90
N SER A 98 -9.52 0.54 20.23
CA SER A 98 -8.51 1.19 21.08
C SER A 98 -7.31 0.27 21.31
N VAL A 99 -6.11 0.80 21.07
CA VAL A 99 -4.83 0.15 21.38
C VAL A 99 -4.15 0.73 22.63
N ASP A 100 -4.91 1.45 23.45
CA ASP A 100 -4.42 1.93 24.75
C ASP A 100 -4.04 0.73 25.64
N PRO A 101 -2.82 0.67 26.20
CA PRO A 101 -2.38 -0.45 27.05
C PRO A 101 -3.27 -0.72 28.27
N SER A 102 -4.08 0.24 28.72
CA SER A 102 -5.08 0.06 29.78
C SER A 102 -6.33 -0.71 29.35
N ASN A 103 -6.59 -0.82 28.04
CA ASN A 103 -7.66 -1.65 27.50
C ASN A 103 -7.25 -3.12 27.58
N PRO A 104 -7.96 -4.01 28.29
CA PRO A 104 -7.58 -5.43 28.40
C PRO A 104 -7.48 -6.15 27.05
N ASN A 105 -8.13 -5.63 26.00
CA ASN A 105 -8.08 -6.18 24.64
C ASN A 105 -7.01 -5.53 23.74
N TRP A 106 -6.17 -4.62 24.25
CA TRP A 106 -5.24 -3.80 23.46
C TRP A 106 -4.37 -4.61 22.49
N TYR A 107 -3.88 -5.77 22.94
CA TYR A 107 -2.98 -6.60 22.13
C TYR A 107 -3.71 -7.23 20.94
N GLY A 108 -4.95 -7.69 21.15
CA GLY A 108 -5.79 -8.20 20.07
C GLY A 108 -6.15 -7.10 19.07
N ASN A 109 -6.44 -5.90 19.57
CA ASN A 109 -6.75 -4.74 18.77
C ASN A 109 -5.55 -4.27 17.92
N ALA A 110 -4.35 -4.22 18.52
CA ALA A 110 -3.12 -3.89 17.81
C ALA A 110 -2.79 -4.93 16.73
N LYS A 111 -3.07 -6.22 16.97
CA LYS A 111 -2.96 -7.25 15.94
C LYS A 111 -3.94 -7.02 14.80
N ALA A 112 -5.21 -6.73 15.10
CA ALA A 112 -6.20 -6.42 14.06
C ALA A 112 -5.73 -5.26 13.17
N GLN A 113 -5.17 -4.19 13.76
CA GLN A 113 -4.57 -3.09 13.00
C GLN A 113 -3.38 -3.53 12.14
N ALA A 114 -2.46 -4.34 12.68
CA ALA A 114 -1.29 -4.83 11.95
C ALA A 114 -1.62 -5.78 10.79
N PHE A 115 -2.75 -6.50 10.86
CA PHE A 115 -3.21 -7.42 9.82
C PHE A 115 -4.24 -6.81 8.85
N LEU A 116 -4.69 -5.57 9.10
CA LEU A 116 -5.65 -4.87 8.25
C LEU A 116 -5.21 -4.83 6.77
N PRO A 117 -3.96 -4.46 6.42
CA PRO A 117 -3.53 -4.41 5.02
C PRO A 117 -3.74 -5.72 4.26
N ARG A 118 -3.47 -6.87 4.89
CA ARG A 118 -3.64 -8.20 4.25
C ARG A 118 -5.11 -8.47 3.93
N THR A 119 -5.99 -8.21 4.89
CA THR A 119 -7.44 -8.40 4.72
C THR A 119 -7.97 -7.50 3.59
N LEU A 120 -7.51 -6.25 3.56
CA LEU A 120 -7.92 -5.28 2.55
C LEU A 120 -7.35 -5.63 1.16
N ASN A 121 -6.10 -6.10 1.07
CA ASN A 121 -5.52 -6.57 -0.18
C ASN A 121 -6.34 -7.72 -0.79
N ASP A 122 -6.74 -8.69 0.03
CA ASP A 122 -7.59 -9.80 -0.42
C ASP A 122 -8.95 -9.30 -0.93
N LEU A 123 -9.54 -8.30 -0.29
CA LEU A 123 -10.77 -7.64 -0.78
C LEU A 123 -10.53 -6.88 -2.09
N ALA A 124 -9.42 -6.16 -2.22
CA ALA A 124 -9.08 -5.42 -3.44
C ALA A 124 -8.96 -6.32 -4.66
N SER A 125 -8.49 -7.56 -4.49
CA SER A 125 -8.42 -8.55 -5.58
C SER A 125 -9.79 -8.98 -6.13
N GLN A 126 -10.87 -8.69 -5.40
CA GLN A 126 -12.25 -9.01 -5.77
C GLN A 126 -12.99 -7.81 -6.37
N PHE A 127 -12.35 -6.64 -6.48
CA PHE A 127 -13.01 -5.45 -7.00
C PHE A 127 -13.26 -5.56 -8.51
N PRO A 128 -14.33 -4.93 -9.02
CA PRO A 128 -14.48 -4.74 -10.45
C PRO A 128 -13.26 -4.03 -11.04
N PRO A 129 -12.98 -4.22 -12.35
CA PRO A 129 -11.94 -3.47 -13.01
C PRO A 129 -12.12 -1.97 -12.91
N ASP A 130 -11.02 -1.24 -13.02
CA ASP A 130 -10.99 0.23 -13.05
C ASP A 130 -11.57 0.89 -11.79
N VAL A 131 -11.62 0.21 -10.64
CA VAL A 131 -12.16 0.78 -9.39
C VAL A 131 -11.06 1.24 -8.42
N LEU A 132 -9.97 0.49 -8.34
CA LEU A 132 -8.94 0.74 -7.35
C LEU A 132 -8.01 1.86 -7.81
N VAL A 133 -7.94 2.96 -7.07
CA VAL A 133 -6.94 4.01 -7.25
C VAL A 133 -5.81 3.80 -6.25
N VAL A 134 -4.58 3.80 -6.76
CA VAL A 134 -3.36 3.57 -5.99
C VAL A 134 -2.44 4.76 -6.18
N ARG A 135 -1.95 5.29 -5.06
CA ARG A 135 -0.91 6.30 -5.00
C ARG A 135 0.33 5.68 -4.40
N PHE A 136 1.47 5.82 -5.05
CA PHE A 136 2.71 5.16 -4.63
C PHE A 136 3.93 6.01 -4.98
N THR A 137 5.03 5.71 -4.32
CA THR A 137 6.35 6.30 -4.58
C THR A 137 7.42 5.22 -4.59
N GLY A 138 8.65 5.57 -5.00
CA GLY A 138 9.78 4.65 -4.94
C GLY A 138 10.01 4.12 -3.51
N ASP A 139 10.49 2.88 -3.39
CA ASP A 139 10.87 2.29 -2.11
C ASP A 139 12.40 2.10 -2.05
N ASP A 140 13.06 2.83 -1.14
CA ASP A 140 14.51 2.69 -0.90
C ASP A 140 14.83 1.38 -0.14
N ALA A 141 13.85 0.81 0.57
CA ALA A 141 14.06 -0.34 1.45
C ALA A 141 13.92 -1.69 0.73
N GLN A 142 13.13 -1.75 -0.34
CA GLN A 142 12.81 -2.99 -1.03
C GLN A 142 12.79 -2.82 -2.56
N PRO A 143 13.87 -3.24 -3.24
CA PRO A 143 13.94 -3.21 -4.70
C PRO A 143 12.81 -4.02 -5.36
N GLY A 144 12.26 -3.50 -6.46
CA GLY A 144 11.16 -4.15 -7.19
C GLY A 144 9.78 -4.00 -6.56
N SER A 145 9.65 -3.23 -5.48
CA SER A 145 8.37 -2.81 -4.91
C SER A 145 8.31 -1.31 -4.71
N TYR A 146 7.10 -0.79 -4.60
CA TYR A 146 6.83 0.61 -4.36
C TYR A 146 6.17 0.80 -3.00
N ARG A 147 6.50 1.91 -2.34
CA ARG A 147 5.84 2.27 -1.09
C ARG A 147 4.46 2.81 -1.38
N LEU A 148 3.44 2.19 -0.80
CA LEU A 148 2.07 2.65 -0.89
C LEU A 148 1.91 3.96 -0.10
N VAL A 149 1.38 4.98 -0.77
CA VAL A 149 0.99 6.26 -0.17
C VAL A 149 -0.49 6.24 0.17
N SER A 150 -1.33 5.78 -0.75
CA SER A 150 -2.73 5.49 -0.45
C SER A 150 -3.34 4.49 -1.43
N VAL A 151 -4.35 3.75 -0.98
CA VAL A 151 -5.20 2.90 -1.79
C VAL A 151 -6.66 3.18 -1.48
N GLN A 152 -7.45 3.45 -2.50
CA GLN A 152 -8.84 3.87 -2.34
C GLN A 152 -9.73 3.33 -3.47
N PRO A 153 -10.83 2.63 -3.15
CA PRO A 153 -11.85 2.31 -4.15
C PRO A 153 -12.61 3.58 -4.55
N THR A 154 -12.70 3.84 -5.86
CA THR A 154 -13.51 4.92 -6.44
C THR A 154 -14.23 4.42 -7.68
N PRO A 155 -15.48 4.81 -7.97
CA PRO A 155 -16.11 4.48 -9.25
C PRO A 155 -15.32 5.13 -10.39
N ARG A 156 -15.50 4.58 -11.59
CA ARG A 156 -14.91 5.14 -12.81
C ARG A 156 -15.58 6.46 -13.21
#